data_AF-A0A924XJW6-F1
#
_entry.id   AF-A0A924XJW6-F1
#
_cell.length_a   1.000
_cell.length_b   1.000
_cell.length_c   1.000
_cell.angle_alpha   90.00
_cell.angle_beta   90.00
_cell.angle_gamma   90.00
#
_symmetry.space_group_name_H-M   'P 1'
#
loop_
_entity.id
_entity.type
_entity.pdbx_description
1 polymer ?
#
loop_
_entity_poly.entity_id
_entity_poly.type
_entity_poly.pdbx_seq_one_letter_code
_entity_poly.pdbx_strand_id
1 'polypeptide(L)'
;MIKLEVGLETQMTFSPIEPLPFSELSAPRWSVVTAEDIAASGLSYDEARKLAAQMSGEVSGLCIITDEAANKIHCANGKNDLQIKVKEDSDNLEKAKFAETL
;
A
#
# COMPACT_ATOMS: atom_id res chain seq x y z
N MET A 1 -36.85 64.06 11.49
CA MET A 1 -37.45 62.87 10.84
C MET A 1 -36.36 62.25 9.98
N ILE A 2 -35.89 61.07 10.36
CA ILE A 2 -34.67 60.42 9.85
C ILE A 2 -35.07 59.47 8.73
N LYS A 3 -34.44 59.54 7.55
CA LYS A 3 -34.57 58.52 6.51
C LYS A 3 -33.18 57.99 6.20
N LEU A 4 -32.88 56.80 6.74
CA LEU A 4 -31.70 56.01 6.41
C LEU A 4 -32.15 54.91 5.45
N GLU A 5 -31.67 54.97 4.20
CA GLU A 5 -31.83 53.90 3.23
C GLU A 5 -30.64 52.96 3.36
N VAL A 6 -30.90 51.76 3.89
CA VAL A 6 -29.97 50.63 3.89
C VAL A 6 -30.21 49.84 2.61
N GLY A 7 -29.28 49.93 1.67
CA GLY A 7 -29.30 49.19 0.42
C GLY A 7 -27.96 48.53 0.17
N LEU A 8 -27.83 47.27 0.57
CA LEU A 8 -27.01 46.28 -0.14
C LEU A 8 -27.41 44.87 0.34
N GLU A 9 -28.45 44.31 -0.27
CA GLU A 9 -28.76 42.90 -0.15
C GLU A 9 -27.70 42.12 -0.96
N THR A 10 -26.66 41.66 -0.27
CA THR A 10 -25.69 40.73 -0.85
C THR A 10 -26.41 39.41 -1.13
N GLN A 11 -26.82 39.22 -2.38
CA GLN A 11 -27.30 37.92 -2.85
C GLN A 11 -26.13 36.93 -2.85
N MET A 12 -26.04 36.11 -1.80
CA MET A 12 -25.24 34.90 -1.82
C MET A 12 -25.94 33.89 -2.72
N THR A 13 -25.53 33.84 -3.99
CA THR A 13 -25.80 32.71 -4.86
C THR A 13 -25.05 31.50 -4.29
N PHE A 14 -25.73 30.67 -3.51
CA PHE A 14 -25.22 29.36 -3.12
C PHE A 14 -25.15 28.49 -4.37
N SER A 15 -23.95 28.30 -4.90
CA SER A 15 -23.68 27.25 -5.89
C SER A 15 -24.09 25.89 -5.32
N PRO A 16 -24.49 24.90 -6.16
CA PRO A 16 -24.73 23.54 -5.70
C PRO A 16 -23.55 23.08 -4.85
N ILE A 17 -23.83 22.57 -3.65
CA ILE A 17 -22.84 22.02 -2.74
C ILE A 17 -22.32 20.75 -3.43
N GLU A 18 -21.26 20.87 -4.23
CA GLU A 18 -20.50 19.70 -4.64
C GLU A 18 -19.96 19.09 -3.34
N PRO A 19 -20.28 17.81 -3.04
CA PRO A 19 -19.73 17.17 -1.86
C PRO A 19 -18.22 17.27 -1.97
N LEU A 20 -17.59 17.89 -0.97
CA LEU A 20 -16.13 17.95 -0.87
C LEU A 20 -15.59 16.54 -1.13
N PRO A 21 -14.56 16.38 -1.97
CA PRO A 21 -14.06 15.06 -2.30
C PRO A 21 -13.67 14.36 -1.00
N PHE A 22 -14.42 13.29 -0.65
CA PHE A 22 -14.06 12.43 0.47
C PHE A 22 -12.63 11.94 0.22
N SER A 23 -11.73 12.18 1.18
CA SER A 23 -10.34 11.76 1.05
C SER A 23 -10.29 10.26 0.77
N GLU A 24 -9.48 9.85 -0.21
CA GLU A 24 -9.29 8.42 -0.54
C GLU A 24 -8.79 7.60 0.67
N LEU A 25 -8.14 8.25 1.63
CA LEU A 25 -7.68 7.65 2.88
C LEU A 25 -8.84 7.21 3.78
N SER A 26 -10.00 7.84 3.66
CA SER A 26 -11.21 7.49 4.42
C SER A 26 -11.98 6.32 3.80
N ALA A 27 -11.63 5.89 2.59
CA ALA A 27 -12.28 4.76 1.95
C ALA A 27 -11.90 3.45 2.67
N PRO A 28 -12.87 2.53 2.89
CA PRO A 28 -12.63 1.23 3.52
C PRO A 28 -11.97 0.27 2.52
N ARG A 29 -10.71 0.56 2.15
CA ARG A 29 -9.96 -0.15 1.11
C ARG A 29 -8.52 -0.49 1.52
N TRP A 30 -8.20 -0.30 2.80
CA TRP A 30 -6.86 -0.47 3.35
C TRP A 30 -6.77 -1.77 4.14
N SER A 31 -5.65 -2.44 3.96
CA SER A 31 -5.27 -3.66 4.64
C SER A 31 -4.00 -3.44 5.45
N VAL A 32 -3.93 -4.07 6.62
CA VAL A 32 -2.70 -4.24 7.39
C VAL A 32 -2.19 -5.64 7.16
N VAL A 33 -0.97 -5.75 6.69
CA VAL A 33 -0.28 -7.01 6.39
C VAL A 33 0.93 -7.18 7.28
N THR A 34 1.14 -8.41 7.73
CA THR A 34 2.34 -8.87 8.41
C THR A 34 3.26 -9.55 7.39
N ALA A 35 4.42 -10.02 7.84
CA ALA A 35 5.32 -10.81 7.00
C ALA A 35 4.70 -12.14 6.53
N GLU A 36 3.72 -12.67 7.27
CA GLU A 36 3.17 -14.01 7.05
C GLU A 36 1.78 -13.97 6.40
N ASP A 37 0.92 -13.01 6.77
CA ASP A 37 -0.47 -12.97 6.29
C ASP A 37 -1.11 -11.56 6.36
N ILE A 38 -2.42 -11.47 6.04
CA ILE A 38 -3.23 -10.26 6.14
C ILE A 38 -3.84 -10.21 7.54
N ALA A 39 -3.39 -9.26 8.37
CA ALA A 39 -3.93 -9.09 9.72
C ALA A 39 -5.36 -8.54 9.72
N ALA A 40 -5.66 -7.60 8.81
CA ALA A 40 -6.99 -7.03 8.63
C ALA A 40 -7.12 -6.37 7.25
N SER A 41 -8.34 -6.29 6.72
CA SER A 41 -8.66 -5.70 5.42
C SER A 41 -9.94 -4.86 5.47
N GLY A 42 -10.15 -3.98 4.47
CA GLY A 42 -11.35 -3.16 4.36
C GLY A 42 -11.45 -2.05 5.41
N LEU A 43 -10.32 -1.60 5.94
CA LEU A 43 -10.22 -0.53 6.92
C LEU A 43 -10.09 0.83 6.22
N SER A 44 -10.45 1.90 6.92
CA SER A 44 -9.91 3.23 6.58
C SER A 44 -8.43 3.31 6.93
N TYR A 45 -7.70 4.26 6.34
CA TYR A 45 -6.28 4.43 6.62
C TYR A 45 -6.01 4.75 8.10
N ASP A 46 -6.87 5.55 8.76
CA ASP A 46 -6.68 5.86 10.18
C ASP A 46 -6.90 4.64 11.09
N GLU A 47 -7.88 3.79 10.77
CA GLU A 47 -8.09 2.52 11.46
C GLU A 47 -6.92 1.56 11.24
N ALA A 48 -6.44 1.44 10.00
CA ALA A 48 -5.27 0.63 9.66
C ALA A 48 -4.01 1.11 10.40
N ARG A 49 -3.83 2.43 10.50
CA ARG A 49 -2.72 3.05 11.26
C ARG A 49 -2.80 2.75 12.75
N LYS A 50 -3.99 2.86 13.35
CA LYS A 50 -4.22 2.51 14.76
C LYS A 50 -3.94 1.04 15.02
N LEU A 51 -4.35 0.16 14.11
CA LEU A 51 -4.11 -1.28 14.22
C LEU A 51 -2.61 -1.59 14.13
N ALA A 52 -1.91 -1.02 13.14
CA ALA A 52 -0.48 -1.19 12.98
C ALA A 52 0.30 -0.68 14.22
N ALA A 53 -0.10 0.46 14.79
CA ALA A 53 0.50 1.00 16.00
C ALA A 53 0.31 0.10 17.23
N GLN A 54 -0.87 -0.52 17.37
CA GLN A 54 -1.14 -1.49 18.44
C GLN A 54 -0.27 -2.74 18.32
N MET A 55 -0.07 -3.22 17.09
CA MET A 55 0.70 -4.46 16.84
C MET A 55 2.21 -4.25 16.73
N SER A 56 2.69 -3.00 16.62
CA SER A 56 4.11 -2.68 16.42
C SER A 56 5.04 -3.13 17.56
N GLY A 57 4.50 -3.50 18.72
CA GLY A 57 5.28 -4.06 19.83
C GLY A 57 5.44 -5.59 19.79
N GLU A 58 4.58 -6.28 19.05
CA GLU A 58 4.49 -7.75 19.05
C GLU A 58 4.89 -8.34 17.69
N VAL A 59 4.64 -7.60 16.60
CA VAL A 59 4.84 -8.06 15.23
C VAL A 59 5.75 -7.09 14.48
N SER A 60 6.84 -7.64 13.94
CA SER A 60 7.76 -6.89 13.08
C SER A 60 7.32 -6.97 11.60
N GLY A 61 7.66 -5.94 10.82
CA GLY A 61 7.39 -5.93 9.37
C GLY A 61 5.93 -5.62 8.99
N LEU A 62 5.22 -4.87 9.83
CA LEU A 62 3.86 -4.40 9.53
C LEU A 62 3.87 -3.37 8.41
N CYS A 63 3.02 -3.55 7.40
CA CYS A 63 2.78 -2.54 6.38
C CYS A 63 1.28 -2.32 6.12
N ILE A 64 0.95 -1.09 5.75
CA ILE A 64 -0.40 -0.68 5.38
C ILE A 64 -0.41 -0.53 3.87
N ILE A 65 -1.23 -1.32 3.20
CA ILE A 65 -1.36 -1.33 1.75
C ILE A 65 -2.84 -1.35 1.38
N THR A 66 -3.16 -1.22 0.10
CA THR A 66 -4.54 -1.39 -0.37
C THR A 66 -4.95 -2.86 -0.38
N ASP A 67 -6.24 -3.13 -0.23
CA ASP A 67 -6.78 -4.50 -0.29
C ASP A 67 -6.41 -5.21 -1.60
N GLU A 68 -6.34 -4.47 -2.70
CA GLU A 68 -5.90 -5.00 -4.00
C GLU A 68 -4.45 -5.53 -3.93
N ALA A 69 -3.55 -4.75 -3.30
CA ALA A 69 -2.16 -5.16 -3.13
C ALA A 69 -2.05 -6.34 -2.17
N ALA A 70 -2.80 -6.33 -1.07
CA ALA A 70 -2.85 -7.43 -0.11
C ALA A 70 -3.30 -8.74 -0.78
N ASN A 71 -4.34 -8.68 -1.61
CA ASN A 71 -4.81 -9.83 -2.37
C ASN A 71 -3.76 -10.38 -3.36
N LYS A 72 -2.97 -9.50 -3.99
CA LYS A 72 -1.88 -9.93 -4.89
C LYS A 72 -0.78 -10.67 -4.13
N ILE A 73 -0.42 -10.20 -2.93
CA ILE A 73 0.59 -10.83 -2.07
C ILE A 73 0.10 -12.20 -1.61
N HIS A 74 -1.14 -12.28 -1.12
CA HIS A 74 -1.73 -13.54 -0.67
C HIS A 74 -1.86 -14.56 -1.82
N CYS A 75 -2.29 -14.12 -3.00
CA CYS A 75 -2.35 -14.98 -4.19
C CYS A 75 -0.97 -15.42 -4.70
N ALA A 76 0.09 -14.64 -4.46
CA ALA A 76 1.45 -14.99 -4.84
C ALA A 76 2.05 -16.05 -3.90
N ASN A 77 1.70 -16.02 -2.62
CA ASN A 77 2.19 -16.99 -1.62
C ASN A 77 1.68 -18.43 -1.88
N GLY A 78 0.53 -18.58 -2.57
CA GLY A 78 0.01 -19.89 -3.01
C GLY A 78 0.64 -20.44 -4.30
N LYS A 79 1.62 -19.76 -4.90
CA LYS A 79 2.27 -20.15 -6.17
C LYS A 79 3.77 -20.35 -5.98
N ASN A 80 4.15 -21.38 -5.24
CA ASN A 80 5.49 -21.98 -5.37
C ASN A 80 5.64 -22.76 -6.70
N ASP A 81 5.20 -22.19 -7.83
CA ASP A 81 5.46 -22.71 -9.18
C ASP A 81 6.26 -21.71 -10.04
N LEU A 82 6.88 -20.71 -9.40
CA LEU A 82 8.06 -20.09 -9.99
C LEU A 82 9.22 -21.06 -9.73
N GLN A 83 9.33 -22.07 -10.60
CA GLN A 83 10.61 -22.68 -10.91
C GLN A 83 11.54 -21.55 -11.34
N ILE A 84 12.23 -20.92 -10.38
CA ILE A 84 13.47 -20.24 -10.67
C ILE A 84 14.40 -21.36 -11.09
N LYS A 85 14.36 -21.64 -12.40
CA LYS A 85 15.34 -22.47 -13.08
C LYS A 85 16.62 -21.68 -12.97
N VAL A 86 17.29 -21.81 -11.82
CA VAL A 86 18.71 -21.55 -11.70
C VAL A 86 19.30 -22.45 -12.75
N LYS A 87 19.56 -21.87 -13.92
CA LYS A 87 20.40 -22.50 -14.90
C LYS A 87 21.78 -22.42 -14.28
N GLU A 88 22.07 -23.45 -13.49
CA GLU A 88 23.43 -23.78 -13.13
C GLU A 88 24.07 -24.15 -14.47
N ASP A 89 24.65 -23.15 -15.14
CA ASP A 89 25.62 -23.36 -16.21
C ASP A 89 26.91 -23.90 -15.54
N SER A 90 26.78 -25.08 -14.94
CA SER A 90 27.83 -25.89 -14.35
C SER A 90 28.58 -26.60 -15.46
N ASP A 91 29.22 -25.85 -16.36
CA ASP A 91 30.22 -26.39 -17.29
C ASP A 91 31.02 -25.23 -17.91
N ASN A 92 32.02 -24.69 -17.20
CA ASN A 92 33.14 -24.06 -17.89
C ASN A 92 34.49 -24.32 -17.18
N LEU A 93 35.03 -25.49 -17.54
CA LEU A 93 36.42 -25.71 -17.92
C LEU A 93 37.48 -25.67 -16.82
N GLU A 94 37.54 -26.77 -16.06
CA GLU A 94 38.81 -27.33 -15.58
C GLU A 94 39.69 -27.73 -16.77
N LYS A 95 40.48 -26.80 -17.34
CA LYS A 95 41.68 -27.15 -18.13
C LYS A 95 42.76 -26.09 -18.00
N ALA A 96 43.56 -26.19 -16.94
CA ALA A 96 44.94 -25.74 -16.94
C ALA A 96 45.79 -26.67 -16.05
N LYS A 97 46.11 -27.85 -16.58
CA LYS A 97 47.24 -28.66 -16.14
C LYS A 97 48.03 -29.07 -17.39
N PHE A 98 49.36 -29.07 -17.25
CA PHE A 98 50.41 -29.28 -18.24
C PHE A 98 50.69 -28.06 -19.14
N ALA A 99 51.88 -27.48 -19.22
CA ALA A 99 53.23 -27.80 -18.71
C ALA A 99 53.88 -26.43 -18.38
N GLU A 100 54.87 -26.32 -17.50
CA GLU A 100 56.27 -26.46 -17.94
C GLU A 100 57.15 -26.55 -16.69
N THR A 101 57.77 -27.71 -16.53
CA THR A 101 59.01 -27.89 -15.80
C THR A 101 60.09 -27.92 -16.86
N LEU A 102 60.96 -26.91 -16.86
CA LEU A 102 62.39 -26.99 -17.15
C LEU A 102 63.06 -25.69 -16.72
#